data_AF-A0A3P7YVG0-F1
#
_entry.id   AF-A0A3P7YVG0-F1
#
_cell.length_a   1.000
_cell.length_b   1.000
_cell.length_c   1.000
_cell.angle_alpha   90.00
_cell.angle_beta   90.00
_cell.angle_gamma   90.00
#
_symmetry.space_group_name_H-M   'P 1'
#
loop_
_entity.id
_entity.type
_entity.pdbx_description
1 polymer ?
#
loop_
_entity_poly.entity_id
_entity_poly.type
_entity_poly.pdbx_seq_one_letter_code
_entity_poly.pdbx_strand_id
1 'polypeptide(L)'
;MAPQLGRILLITANVGSLFEQDQRLHKAWLKTLIERISAEMADIVVIHMQETGGKHYVECAWQVPKLIDELASQLPNYPAVRAYLDLEHEAPSFTALGSVVFIHNTSIGAVAQFNFSTSSYLPIEKGVHISIDGLEDSPLIVKRKFPKDFWPTIKWGRKGYMQTRWKVNNKTFDFVNVHLFHDESNLALIHEASVKKFAGIFTILTNCALLQNPLLYSSNRKRALDYVLEQLSISEGNCSPLRFIFGDLNFRLDSPSFLNVSMCSFPFFSLFTWLPL
;
A
#
# COMPACT_ATOMS: atom_id res chain seq x y z
N MET A 1 17.43 -14.31 -29.60
CA MET A 1 17.05 -13.11 -28.80
C MET A 1 16.77 -13.57 -27.39
N ALA A 2 17.37 -12.95 -26.36
CA ALA A 2 16.98 -13.25 -24.98
C ALA A 2 15.50 -12.89 -24.80
N PRO A 3 14.68 -13.71 -24.12
CA PRO A 3 13.28 -13.36 -23.87
C PRO A 3 13.27 -12.04 -23.10
N GLN A 4 12.68 -11.01 -23.71
CA GLN A 4 12.59 -9.70 -23.11
C GLN A 4 11.77 -9.85 -21.82
N LEU A 5 12.29 -9.31 -20.73
CA LEU A 5 11.57 -9.29 -19.46
C LEU A 5 10.26 -8.52 -19.68
N GLY A 6 9.12 -9.14 -19.35
CA GLY A 6 7.82 -8.47 -19.45
C GLY A 6 7.83 -7.18 -18.65
N ARG A 7 7.29 -6.09 -19.22
CA ARG A 7 7.15 -4.81 -18.55
C ARG A 7 6.05 -4.92 -17.50
N ILE A 8 6.35 -4.55 -16.27
CA ILE A 8 5.42 -4.60 -15.15
C ILE A 8 5.18 -3.18 -14.66
N LEU A 9 3.91 -2.77 -14.60
CA LEU A 9 3.49 -1.50 -14.03
C LEU A 9 2.91 -1.73 -12.64
N LEU A 10 3.49 -1.08 -11.63
CA LEU A 10 3.05 -1.18 -10.23
C LEU A 10 2.41 0.14 -9.81
N ILE A 11 1.16 0.09 -9.39
CA ILE A 11 0.38 1.25 -8.96
C ILE A 11 -0.11 0.98 -7.54
N THR A 12 0.01 1.95 -6.65
CA THR A 12 -0.64 1.87 -5.35
C THR A 12 -1.35 3.15 -4.97
N ALA A 13 -2.49 3.00 -4.30
CA ALA A 13 -3.27 4.10 -3.78
C ALA A 13 -3.98 3.69 -2.49
N ASN A 14 -3.89 4.53 -1.47
CA ASN A 14 -4.86 4.51 -0.38
C ASN A 14 -6.16 5.15 -0.91
N VAL A 15 -7.22 4.36 -1.00
CA VAL A 15 -8.51 4.71 -1.65
C VAL A 15 -9.59 5.04 -0.62
N GLY A 16 -9.22 5.40 0.61
CA GLY A 16 -10.15 5.68 1.71
C GLY A 16 -11.19 6.76 1.41
N SER A 17 -10.84 7.75 0.58
CA SER A 17 -11.74 8.83 0.13
C SER A 17 -12.32 8.60 -1.27
N LEU A 18 -11.94 7.51 -1.94
CA LEU A 18 -12.47 7.20 -3.28
C LEU A 18 -13.92 6.75 -3.19
N PHE A 19 -14.20 5.87 -2.23
CA PHE A 19 -15.51 5.28 -1.99
C PHE A 19 -16.26 6.08 -0.92
N GLU A 20 -17.05 7.03 -1.39
CA GLU A 20 -17.99 7.84 -0.59
C GLU A 20 -19.39 7.72 -1.21
N GLN A 21 -20.44 8.12 -0.47
CA GLN A 21 -21.83 8.01 -0.95
C GLN A 21 -22.07 8.79 -2.26
N ASP A 22 -21.39 9.92 -2.45
CA ASP A 22 -21.52 10.78 -3.63
C ASP A 22 -20.72 10.32 -4.86
N GLN A 23 -19.81 9.34 -4.69
CA GLN A 23 -18.95 8.79 -5.74
C GLN A 23 -18.15 9.85 -6.53
N ARG A 24 -17.92 11.03 -5.94
CA ARG A 24 -17.44 12.21 -6.69
C ARG A 24 -16.08 12.02 -7.36
N LEU A 25 -15.24 11.15 -6.80
CA LEU A 25 -13.86 10.92 -7.28
C LEU A 25 -13.77 9.79 -8.32
N HIS A 26 -14.80 8.95 -8.48
CA HIS A 26 -14.74 7.75 -9.32
C HIS A 26 -14.34 8.06 -10.77
N LYS A 27 -15.02 9.03 -11.39
CA LYS A 27 -14.78 9.38 -12.79
C LYS A 27 -13.36 9.89 -13.04
N ALA A 28 -12.87 10.77 -12.17
CA ALA A 28 -11.51 11.34 -12.30
C ALA A 28 -10.44 10.26 -12.05
N TRP A 29 -10.67 9.39 -11.08
CA TRP A 29 -9.77 8.29 -10.74
C TRP A 29 -9.68 7.25 -11.87
N LEU A 30 -10.83 6.79 -12.39
CA LEU A 30 -10.90 5.87 -13.54
C LEU A 30 -10.18 6.46 -14.75
N LYS A 31 -10.51 7.70 -15.13
CA LYS A 31 -9.88 8.37 -16.26
C LYS A 31 -8.35 8.37 -16.12
N THR A 32 -7.84 8.76 -14.96
CA THR A 32 -6.40 8.85 -14.70
C THR A 32 -5.71 7.49 -14.80
N LEU A 33 -6.33 6.43 -14.25
CA LEU A 33 -5.78 5.08 -14.35
C LEU A 33 -5.81 4.54 -15.77
N ILE A 34 -6.92 4.71 -16.48
CA ILE A 34 -7.06 4.26 -17.88
C ILE A 34 -5.99 4.93 -18.73
N GLU A 35 -5.86 6.26 -18.66
CA GLU A 35 -4.86 7.02 -19.40
C GLU A 35 -3.43 6.54 -19.08
N ARG A 36 -3.10 6.31 -17.81
CA ARG A 36 -1.77 5.82 -17.42
C ARG A 36 -1.53 4.40 -17.92
N ILE A 37 -2.45 3.47 -17.70
CA ILE A 37 -2.31 2.07 -18.11
C ILE A 37 -2.18 1.96 -19.63
N SER A 38 -3.02 2.68 -20.38
CA SER A 38 -2.98 2.72 -21.84
C SER A 38 -1.73 3.41 -22.40
N ALA A 39 -1.11 4.35 -21.67
CA ALA A 39 0.15 4.96 -22.09
C ALA A 39 1.35 4.02 -21.89
N GLU A 40 1.40 3.31 -20.76
CA GLU A 40 2.52 2.41 -20.45
C GLU A 40 2.46 1.12 -21.27
N MET A 41 1.26 0.57 -21.53
CA MET A 41 1.03 -0.72 -22.22
C MET A 41 1.90 -1.85 -21.64
N ALA A 42 2.00 -1.90 -20.31
CA ALA A 42 2.76 -2.94 -19.62
C ALA A 42 2.13 -4.32 -19.84
N ASP A 43 2.95 -5.36 -19.87
CA ASP A 43 2.52 -6.76 -19.99
C ASP A 43 1.64 -7.18 -18.80
N ILE A 44 1.99 -6.66 -17.62
CA ILE A 44 1.23 -6.84 -16.39
C ILE A 44 1.08 -5.50 -15.69
N VAL A 45 -0.12 -5.19 -15.23
CA VAL A 45 -0.39 -4.07 -14.33
C VAL A 45 -0.86 -4.63 -13.00
N VAL A 46 -0.25 -4.17 -11.90
CA VAL A 46 -0.65 -4.53 -10.54
C VAL A 46 -1.08 -3.27 -9.81
N ILE A 47 -2.32 -3.25 -9.34
CA ILE A 47 -2.90 -2.13 -8.59
C ILE A 47 -3.16 -2.59 -7.16
N HIS A 48 -2.45 -2.00 -6.22
CA HIS A 48 -2.61 -2.23 -4.78
C HIS A 48 -3.40 -1.11 -4.14
N MET A 49 -4.53 -1.47 -3.53
CA MET A 49 -5.43 -0.55 -2.84
C MET A 49 -5.36 -0.78 -1.33
N GLN A 50 -5.33 0.31 -0.55
CA GLN A 50 -5.51 0.29 0.89
C GLN A 50 -6.77 1.08 1.26
N GLU A 51 -7.41 0.75 2.38
CA GLU A 51 -8.74 1.30 2.72
C GLU A 51 -9.77 1.03 1.62
N THR A 52 -9.67 -0.16 1.01
CA THR A 52 -10.61 -0.66 0.00
C THR A 52 -12.01 -0.71 0.60
N GLY A 53 -13.00 -0.12 -0.10
CA GLY A 53 -14.35 0.09 0.41
C GLY A 53 -14.56 1.43 1.13
N GLY A 54 -13.50 2.21 1.34
CA GLY A 54 -13.57 3.55 1.90
C GLY A 54 -13.55 3.58 3.43
N LYS A 55 -13.70 4.79 3.97
CA LYS A 55 -13.83 5.02 5.43
C LYS A 55 -15.17 4.51 5.96
N HIS A 56 -16.22 4.62 5.16
CA HIS A 56 -17.59 4.15 5.47
C HIS A 56 -17.87 2.81 4.75
N TYR A 57 -17.00 1.83 4.97
CA TYR A 57 -17.00 0.56 4.22
C TYR A 57 -18.30 -0.24 4.29
N VAL A 58 -19.07 -0.13 5.38
CA VAL A 58 -20.39 -0.78 5.49
C VAL A 58 -21.35 -0.29 4.40
N GLU A 59 -21.28 0.98 4.05
CA GLU A 59 -22.21 1.64 3.13
C GLU A 59 -21.66 1.72 1.70
N CYS A 60 -20.33 1.71 1.55
CA CYS A 60 -19.66 2.02 0.28
C CYS A 60 -18.91 0.83 -0.34
N ALA A 61 -18.67 -0.29 0.38
CA ALA A 61 -17.88 -1.41 -0.15
C ALA A 61 -18.49 -2.05 -1.42
N TRP A 62 -19.82 -2.01 -1.59
CA TRP A 62 -20.49 -2.51 -2.79
C TRP A 62 -20.06 -1.79 -4.08
N GLN A 63 -19.49 -0.58 -3.96
CA GLN A 63 -19.01 0.20 -5.09
C GLN A 63 -17.71 -0.38 -5.68
N VAL A 64 -16.89 -1.07 -4.87
CA VAL A 64 -15.54 -1.50 -5.27
C VAL A 64 -15.58 -2.46 -6.46
N PRO A 65 -16.34 -3.58 -6.45
CA PRO A 65 -16.36 -4.49 -7.59
C PRO A 65 -16.86 -3.82 -8.87
N LYS A 66 -17.88 -2.96 -8.76
CA LYS A 66 -18.43 -2.20 -9.90
C LYS A 66 -17.39 -1.27 -10.53
N LEU A 67 -16.58 -0.59 -9.71
CA LEU A 67 -15.50 0.27 -10.19
C LEU A 67 -14.41 -0.54 -10.91
N ILE A 68 -14.09 -1.73 -10.42
CA ILE A 68 -13.12 -2.63 -11.06
C ILE A 68 -13.65 -3.18 -12.39
N ASP A 69 -14.93 -3.57 -12.44
CA ASP A 69 -15.59 -3.99 -13.69
C ASP A 69 -15.59 -2.86 -14.72
N GLU A 70 -15.90 -1.62 -14.31
CA GLU A 70 -15.87 -0.45 -15.19
C GLU A 70 -14.46 -0.18 -15.70
N LEU A 71 -13.44 -0.23 -14.84
CA LEU A 71 -12.04 -0.09 -15.23
C LEU A 71 -11.63 -1.16 -16.25
N ALA A 72 -12.00 -2.42 -16.00
CA ALA A 72 -11.70 -3.53 -16.91
C ALA A 72 -12.39 -3.38 -18.27
N SER A 73 -13.65 -2.94 -18.28
CA SER A 73 -14.40 -2.72 -19.52
C SER A 73 -13.77 -1.65 -20.43
N GLN A 74 -13.03 -0.69 -19.85
CA GLN A 74 -12.35 0.38 -20.58
C GLN A 74 -10.90 0.06 -20.95
N LEU A 75 -10.42 -1.15 -20.65
CA LEU A 75 -9.06 -1.62 -20.95
C LEU A 75 -9.06 -2.88 -21.82
N PRO A 76 -9.54 -2.82 -23.09
CA PRO A 76 -9.74 -4.00 -23.93
C PRO A 76 -8.47 -4.79 -24.27
N ASN A 77 -7.30 -4.16 -24.14
CA ASN A 77 -6.00 -4.81 -24.33
C ASN A 77 -5.61 -5.74 -23.16
N TYR A 78 -6.36 -5.71 -22.06
CA TYR A 78 -6.12 -6.50 -20.85
C TYR A 78 -7.27 -7.49 -20.60
N PRO A 79 -7.37 -8.56 -21.41
CA PRO A 79 -8.53 -9.46 -21.41
C PRO A 79 -8.60 -10.40 -20.20
N ALA A 80 -7.57 -10.45 -19.36
CA ALA A 80 -7.56 -11.25 -18.14
C ALA A 80 -7.29 -10.36 -16.92
N VAL A 81 -8.22 -10.39 -15.96
CA VAL A 81 -8.15 -9.62 -14.72
C VAL A 81 -8.35 -10.57 -13.54
N ARG A 82 -7.50 -10.43 -12.52
CA ARG A 82 -7.67 -11.08 -11.21
C ARG A 82 -7.73 -10.00 -10.14
N ALA A 83 -8.84 -9.92 -9.41
CA ALA A 83 -9.04 -8.97 -8.33
C ALA A 83 -9.33 -9.72 -7.04
N TYR A 84 -8.60 -9.37 -5.98
CA TYR A 84 -8.80 -9.85 -4.62
C TYR A 84 -9.10 -8.63 -3.75
N LEU A 85 -10.35 -8.52 -3.27
CA LEU A 85 -10.85 -7.35 -2.57
C LEU A 85 -11.32 -7.76 -1.18
N ASP A 86 -10.55 -7.44 -0.15
CA ASP A 86 -10.92 -7.77 1.23
C ASP A 86 -12.00 -6.77 1.69
N LEU A 87 -13.27 -7.17 1.57
CA LEU A 87 -14.46 -6.38 1.89
C LEU A 87 -15.27 -6.95 3.07
N GLU A 88 -14.89 -8.12 3.58
CA GLU A 88 -15.52 -8.83 4.70
C GLU A 88 -15.25 -8.14 6.05
N HIS A 89 -15.92 -7.02 6.29
CA HIS A 89 -15.61 -6.15 7.43
C HIS A 89 -15.92 -6.73 8.82
N GLU A 90 -16.76 -7.75 8.90
CA GLU A 90 -17.06 -8.47 10.14
C GLU A 90 -15.99 -9.51 10.48
N ALA A 91 -15.14 -9.89 9.52
CA ALA A 91 -14.11 -10.90 9.72
C ALA A 91 -13.02 -10.39 10.69
N PRO A 92 -12.59 -11.20 11.68
CA PRO A 92 -11.48 -10.84 12.56
C PRO A 92 -10.18 -10.53 11.80
N SER A 93 -9.98 -11.18 10.65
CA SER A 93 -8.85 -11.05 9.74
C SER A 93 -8.98 -9.90 8.72
N PHE A 94 -10.00 -9.04 8.84
CA PHE A 94 -10.23 -7.92 7.92
C PHE A 94 -9.08 -6.90 7.92
N THR A 95 -8.64 -6.53 6.71
CA THR A 95 -7.52 -5.61 6.41
C THR A 95 -7.89 -4.47 5.47
N ALA A 96 -9.03 -4.53 4.77
CA ALA A 96 -9.41 -3.56 3.74
C ALA A 96 -8.35 -3.38 2.63
N LEU A 97 -7.63 -4.45 2.29
CA LEU A 97 -6.65 -4.47 1.20
C LEU A 97 -7.29 -4.95 -0.10
N GLY A 98 -6.86 -4.37 -1.22
CA GLY A 98 -7.22 -4.81 -2.55
C GLY A 98 -5.99 -5.05 -3.41
N SER A 99 -5.98 -6.11 -4.21
CA SER A 99 -4.97 -6.35 -5.23
C SER A 99 -5.67 -6.69 -6.54
N VAL A 100 -5.41 -5.89 -7.58
CA VAL A 100 -6.00 -6.07 -8.92
C VAL A 100 -4.87 -6.22 -9.93
N VAL A 101 -4.88 -7.31 -10.66
CA VAL A 101 -3.86 -7.65 -11.65
C VAL A 101 -4.51 -7.73 -13.03
N PHE A 102 -4.06 -6.88 -13.94
CA PHE A 102 -4.43 -6.89 -15.35
C PHE A 102 -3.31 -7.52 -16.17
N ILE A 103 -3.66 -8.42 -17.09
CA ILE A 103 -2.70 -9.11 -17.94
C ILE A 103 -3.00 -8.77 -19.39
N HIS A 104 -1.97 -8.27 -20.07
CA HIS A 104 -2.07 -7.83 -21.45
C HIS A 104 -2.30 -9.02 -22.40
N ASN A 105 -2.99 -8.78 -23.52
CA ASN A 105 -3.37 -9.83 -24.47
C ASN A 105 -2.17 -10.62 -25.02
N THR A 106 -1.01 -9.99 -25.21
CA THR A 106 0.24 -10.60 -25.69
C THR A 106 0.91 -11.48 -24.65
N SER A 107 0.55 -11.34 -23.38
CA SER A 107 1.16 -12.05 -22.26
C SER A 107 0.32 -13.26 -21.81
N ILE A 108 -0.87 -13.45 -22.38
CA ILE A 108 -1.70 -14.64 -22.15
C ILE A 108 -0.93 -15.89 -22.58
N GLY A 109 -0.88 -16.91 -21.71
CA GLY A 109 -0.10 -18.12 -21.90
C GLY A 109 1.36 -18.03 -21.42
N ALA A 110 1.90 -16.82 -21.29
CA ALA A 110 3.22 -16.57 -20.69
C ALA A 110 3.16 -16.25 -19.19
N VAL A 111 1.96 -15.92 -18.68
CA VAL A 111 1.69 -15.60 -17.28
C VAL A 111 0.91 -16.72 -16.60
N ALA A 112 1.34 -17.10 -15.41
CA ALA A 112 0.66 -18.05 -14.53
C ALA A 112 0.64 -17.53 -13.09
N GLN A 113 -0.43 -17.80 -12.34
CA GLN A 113 -0.52 -17.45 -10.93
C GLN A 113 -0.19 -18.66 -10.05
N PHE A 114 0.54 -18.42 -8.97
CA PHE A 114 0.87 -19.46 -8.03
C PHE A 114 -0.31 -19.77 -7.11
N ASN A 115 -0.51 -21.06 -6.87
CA ASN A 115 -1.42 -21.59 -5.88
C ASN A 115 -0.60 -22.04 -4.67
N PHE A 116 -0.72 -21.31 -3.56
CA PHE A 116 0.03 -21.51 -2.32
C PHE A 116 -0.31 -22.84 -1.64
N SER A 117 -1.55 -23.33 -1.76
CA SER A 117 -1.96 -24.60 -1.13
C SER A 117 -1.38 -25.82 -1.84
N THR A 118 -1.32 -25.80 -3.18
CA THR A 118 -0.80 -26.91 -4.00
C THR A 118 0.67 -26.73 -4.40
N SER A 119 1.26 -25.57 -4.11
CA SER A 119 2.61 -25.18 -4.53
C SER A 119 2.84 -25.31 -6.05
N SER A 120 1.84 -24.96 -6.85
CA SER A 120 1.86 -25.10 -8.31
C SER A 120 1.44 -23.81 -9.02
N TYR A 121 1.79 -23.68 -10.31
CA TYR A 121 1.37 -22.52 -11.13
C TYR A 121 0.17 -22.89 -11.99
N LEU A 122 -0.87 -22.07 -11.90
CA LEU A 122 -2.08 -22.17 -12.69
C LEU A 122 -2.01 -21.20 -13.88
N PRO A 123 -2.28 -21.66 -15.11
CA PRO A 123 -2.34 -20.78 -16.27
C PRO A 123 -3.46 -19.75 -16.12
N ILE A 124 -3.27 -18.57 -16.70
CA ILE A 124 -4.28 -17.51 -16.67
C ILE A 124 -5.22 -17.60 -17.85
N GLU A 125 -6.50 -17.80 -17.54
CA GLU A 125 -7.61 -17.70 -18.47
C GLU A 125 -8.11 -16.26 -18.61
N LYS A 126 -8.60 -15.93 -19.81
CA LYS A 126 -9.28 -14.66 -20.10
C LYS A 126 -10.57 -14.56 -19.29
N GLY A 127 -10.93 -13.34 -18.93
CA GLY A 127 -12.08 -13.05 -18.07
C GLY A 127 -11.71 -12.14 -16.91
N VAL A 128 -12.73 -11.48 -16.35
CA VAL A 128 -12.63 -10.68 -15.14
C VAL A 128 -13.07 -11.57 -13.98
N HIS A 129 -12.16 -11.90 -13.07
CA HIS A 129 -12.46 -12.68 -11.88
C HIS A 129 -12.22 -11.81 -10.64
N ILE A 130 -13.30 -11.54 -9.92
CA ILE A 130 -13.29 -10.74 -8.70
C ILE A 130 -13.65 -11.65 -7.52
N SER A 131 -12.74 -11.78 -6.57
CA SER A 131 -12.95 -12.49 -5.31
C SER A 131 -13.09 -11.46 -4.18
N ILE A 132 -14.27 -11.42 -3.58
CA ILE A 132 -14.62 -10.52 -2.46
C ILE A 132 -14.76 -11.23 -1.12
N ASP A 133 -15.05 -12.54 -1.17
CA ASP A 133 -15.31 -13.38 0.00
C ASP A 133 -14.31 -14.55 0.07
N GLY A 134 -14.12 -15.10 1.27
CA GLY A 134 -13.30 -16.30 1.50
C GLY A 134 -11.81 -16.06 1.24
N LEU A 135 -11.35 -14.81 1.35
CA LEU A 135 -9.95 -14.46 1.07
C LEU A 135 -8.96 -15.01 2.10
N GLU A 136 -9.43 -15.38 3.29
CA GLU A 136 -8.61 -16.01 4.34
C GLU A 136 -8.15 -17.42 3.94
N ASP A 137 -9.04 -18.19 3.29
CA ASP A 137 -8.78 -19.57 2.85
C ASP A 137 -8.39 -19.67 1.37
N SER A 138 -8.29 -18.53 0.68
CA SER A 138 -7.97 -18.50 -0.75
C SER A 138 -6.59 -19.08 -1.02
N PRO A 139 -6.46 -20.07 -1.92
CA PRO A 139 -5.17 -20.66 -2.24
C PRO A 139 -4.32 -19.77 -3.15
N LEU A 140 -4.86 -18.67 -3.68
CA LEU A 140 -4.22 -17.84 -4.71
C LEU A 140 -3.52 -16.60 -4.13
N ILE A 141 -3.76 -16.31 -2.85
CA ILE A 141 -3.19 -15.18 -2.14
C ILE A 141 -2.74 -15.63 -0.74
N VAL A 142 -1.90 -14.82 -0.10
CA VAL A 142 -1.67 -14.90 1.35
C VAL A 142 -2.07 -13.57 1.94
N LYS A 143 -3.11 -13.54 2.78
CA LYS A 143 -3.56 -12.35 3.50
C LYS A 143 -3.26 -12.52 4.99
N ARG A 144 -2.63 -11.52 5.62
CA ARG A 144 -2.46 -11.50 7.07
C ARG A 144 -2.70 -10.11 7.64
N LYS A 145 -3.48 -10.07 8.71
CA LYS A 145 -3.63 -8.91 9.58
C LYS A 145 -2.49 -8.86 10.59
N PHE A 146 -2.02 -7.65 10.92
CA PHE A 146 -0.96 -7.52 11.91
C PHE A 146 -1.45 -7.91 13.32
N PRO A 147 -0.60 -8.58 14.13
CA PRO A 147 -0.91 -8.91 15.51
C PRO A 147 -1.26 -7.66 16.35
N LYS A 148 -2.19 -7.79 17.29
CA LYS A 148 -2.66 -6.66 18.13
C LYS A 148 -1.55 -6.11 19.04
N ASP A 149 -0.62 -6.95 19.47
CA ASP A 149 0.52 -6.62 20.32
C ASP A 149 1.61 -5.83 19.58
N PHE A 150 1.53 -5.71 18.25
CA PHE A 150 2.38 -4.74 17.53
C PHE A 150 2.01 -3.31 17.88
N TRP A 151 0.75 -3.09 18.29
CA TRP A 151 0.27 -1.80 18.74
C TRP A 151 -0.81 -1.93 19.84
N PRO A 152 -0.43 -2.27 21.08
CA PRO A 152 -1.39 -2.59 22.14
C PRO A 152 -2.21 -1.37 22.62
N THR A 153 -1.71 -0.15 22.40
CA THR A 153 -2.34 1.10 22.88
C THR A 153 -3.32 1.74 21.88
N ILE A 154 -3.32 1.34 20.60
CA ILE A 154 -4.12 1.97 19.54
C ILE A 154 -4.88 0.88 18.78
N LYS A 155 -6.19 1.11 18.62
CA LYS A 155 -7.11 0.18 17.94
C LYS A 155 -7.04 0.31 16.42
N TRP A 156 -5.86 0.19 15.82
CA TRP A 156 -5.76 0.13 14.35
C TRP A 156 -6.22 -1.24 13.85
N GLY A 157 -7.52 -1.36 13.56
CA GLY A 157 -8.15 -2.64 13.29
C GLY A 157 -7.98 -3.19 11.88
N ARG A 158 -7.35 -2.48 10.93
CA ARG A 158 -7.37 -2.84 9.48
C ARG A 158 -6.00 -2.70 8.82
N LYS A 159 -4.92 -3.14 9.49
CA LYS A 159 -3.55 -3.07 8.98
C LYS A 159 -2.99 -4.48 8.78
N GLY A 160 -2.19 -4.66 7.75
CA GLY A 160 -1.70 -5.99 7.36
C GLY A 160 -1.03 -5.99 6.00
N TYR A 161 -0.93 -7.17 5.41
CA TYR A 161 -0.46 -7.34 4.05
C TYR A 161 -1.24 -8.41 3.27
N MET A 162 -1.17 -8.31 1.94
CA MET A 162 -1.69 -9.28 1.00
C MET A 162 -0.62 -9.57 -0.06
N GLN A 163 -0.27 -10.84 -0.23
CA GLN A 163 0.72 -11.32 -1.19
C GLN A 163 0.03 -12.09 -2.31
N THR A 164 0.46 -11.83 -3.54
CA THR A 164 0.18 -12.67 -4.71
C THR A 164 1.51 -13.07 -5.34
N ARG A 165 1.58 -14.30 -5.89
CA ARG A 165 2.79 -14.81 -6.56
C ARG A 165 2.47 -15.19 -7.99
N TRP A 166 3.33 -14.76 -8.91
CA TRP A 166 3.12 -14.87 -10.34
C TRP A 166 4.39 -15.35 -11.03
N LYS A 167 4.23 -16.18 -12.06
CA LYS A 167 5.29 -16.54 -13.00
C LYS A 167 5.03 -15.84 -14.32
N VAL A 168 6.04 -15.12 -14.81
CA VAL A 168 6.02 -14.44 -16.09
C VAL A 168 7.23 -14.94 -16.87
N ASN A 169 6.96 -15.69 -17.94
CA ASN A 169 7.99 -16.48 -18.62
C ASN A 169 8.72 -17.40 -17.62
N ASN A 170 10.03 -17.22 -17.45
CA ASN A 170 10.87 -18.02 -16.56
C ASN A 170 11.21 -17.32 -15.23
N LYS A 171 10.57 -16.20 -14.91
CA LYS A 171 10.81 -15.47 -13.67
C LYS A 171 9.57 -15.48 -12.78
N THR A 172 9.81 -15.59 -11.49
CA THR A 172 8.78 -15.53 -10.46
C THR A 172 8.82 -14.18 -9.76
N PHE A 173 7.64 -13.64 -9.49
CA PHE A 173 7.41 -12.35 -8.87
C PHE A 173 6.44 -12.49 -7.70
N ASP A 174 6.75 -11.84 -6.60
CA ASP A 174 5.81 -11.61 -5.51
C ASP A 174 5.41 -10.15 -5.51
N PHE A 175 4.11 -9.88 -5.55
CA PHE A 175 3.56 -8.55 -5.34
C PHE A 175 2.89 -8.52 -3.97
N VAL A 176 3.40 -7.66 -3.08
CA VAL A 176 2.98 -7.61 -1.68
C VAL A 176 2.41 -6.23 -1.38
N ASN A 177 1.08 -6.17 -1.22
CA ASN A 177 0.36 -4.99 -0.77
C ASN A 177 0.52 -4.87 0.73
N VAL A 178 1.13 -3.79 1.21
CA VAL A 178 1.34 -3.55 2.64
C VAL A 178 0.65 -2.26 3.07
N HIS A 179 -0.09 -2.33 4.17
CA HIS A 179 -0.68 -1.17 4.81
C HIS A 179 -0.18 -1.08 6.25
N LEU A 180 0.84 -0.26 6.46
CA LEU A 180 1.46 -0.06 7.77
C LEU A 180 0.65 0.92 8.63
N PHE A 181 0.98 0.94 9.92
CA PHE A 181 0.35 1.85 10.89
C PHE A 181 0.61 3.32 10.54
N HIS A 182 -0.44 4.12 10.64
CA HIS A 182 -0.35 5.58 10.50
C HIS A 182 -0.21 6.23 11.86
N ASP A 183 0.28 7.47 11.84
CA ASP A 183 0.36 8.31 13.03
C ASP A 183 -1.04 8.83 13.38
N GLU A 184 -1.40 8.88 14.66
CA GLU A 184 -2.45 9.82 15.10
C GLU A 184 -1.92 11.24 14.87
N SER A 185 -2.78 12.17 14.42
CA SER A 185 -2.36 13.53 14.09
C SER A 185 -1.56 14.14 15.25
N ASN A 186 -0.27 14.45 15.00
CA ASN A 186 0.63 15.07 15.97
C ASN A 186 0.08 16.40 16.53
N LEU A 187 -0.93 17.00 15.88
CA LEU A 187 -1.58 18.25 16.28
C LEU A 187 -2.39 18.11 17.58
N ALA A 188 -2.97 16.94 17.87
CA ALA A 188 -3.79 16.74 19.07
C ALA A 188 -2.96 16.93 20.37
N LEU A 189 -1.70 16.49 20.33
CA LEU A 189 -0.79 16.56 21.49
C LEU A 189 0.00 17.88 21.58
N ILE A 190 0.16 18.61 20.47
CA ILE A 190 0.67 19.99 20.53
C ILE A 190 -0.30 20.87 21.33
N HIS A 191 -1.62 20.62 21.20
CA HIS A 191 -2.63 21.32 21.98
C HIS A 191 -2.56 20.96 23.48
N GLU A 192 -2.46 19.68 23.85
CA GLU A 192 -2.30 19.29 25.26
C GLU A 192 -0.97 19.77 25.89
N ALA A 193 0.13 19.75 25.13
CA ALA A 193 1.41 20.30 25.57
C ALA A 193 1.35 21.84 25.74
N SER A 194 0.53 22.53 24.94
CA SER A 194 0.31 23.98 25.03
C SER A 194 -0.57 24.38 26.22
N VAL A 195 -1.50 23.52 26.64
CA VAL A 195 -2.35 23.76 27.84
C VAL A 195 -1.54 23.60 29.13
N LYS A 196 -0.52 22.73 29.15
CA LYS A 196 0.39 22.56 30.29
C LYS A 196 1.49 23.65 30.38
N LYS A 197 1.54 24.58 29.43
CA LYS A 197 2.54 25.66 29.29
C LYS A 197 2.57 26.66 30.46
N PHE A 198 1.55 26.67 31.33
CA PHE A 198 1.44 27.62 32.44
C PHE A 198 2.22 27.26 33.72
N ALA A 199 2.83 26.08 33.82
CA ALA A 199 3.60 25.67 35.00
C ALA A 199 5.10 25.53 34.68
N GLY A 200 5.89 26.54 35.04
CA GLY A 200 7.26 26.82 34.61
C GLY A 200 8.40 25.84 34.98
N ILE A 201 8.19 24.53 34.91
CA ILE A 201 9.22 23.48 35.16
C ILE A 201 9.53 22.63 33.89
N PHE A 202 8.88 22.91 32.75
CA PHE A 202 8.59 21.87 31.76
C PHE A 202 9.41 21.87 30.44
N THR A 203 10.44 22.69 30.25
CA THR A 203 11.16 22.78 28.95
C THR A 203 11.93 21.49 28.56
N ILE A 204 12.40 20.71 29.54
CA ILE A 204 13.12 19.45 29.27
C ILE A 204 12.15 18.28 29.00
N LEU A 205 11.03 18.21 29.72
CA LEU A 205 10.04 17.14 29.57
C LEU A 205 9.24 17.23 28.26
N THR A 206 9.02 18.43 27.73
CA THR A 206 8.33 18.61 26.45
C THR A 206 9.13 18.09 25.26
N ASN A 207 10.47 18.27 25.26
CA ASN A 207 11.32 17.69 24.22
C ASN A 207 11.32 16.15 24.26
N CYS A 208 11.29 15.53 25.45
CA CYS A 208 11.20 14.07 25.56
C CYS A 208 9.87 13.52 25.02
N ALA A 209 8.73 14.14 25.32
CA ALA A 209 7.42 13.68 24.84
C ALA A 209 7.24 13.87 23.32
N LEU A 210 7.76 14.97 22.77
CA LEU A 210 7.71 15.25 21.33
C LEU A 210 8.68 14.36 20.52
N LEU A 211 9.81 13.94 21.09
CA LEU A 211 10.76 13.01 20.45
C LEU A 211 10.35 11.54 20.56
N GLN A 212 9.64 11.15 21.63
CA GLN A 212 9.20 9.77 21.83
C GLN A 212 8.13 9.32 20.83
N ASN A 213 7.32 10.25 20.31
CA ASN A 213 6.17 9.88 19.46
C ASN A 213 6.56 9.49 18.03
N PRO A 214 7.36 10.27 17.27
CA PRO A 214 7.80 9.89 15.92
C PRO A 214 8.65 8.62 15.91
N LEU A 215 9.51 8.44 16.93
CA LEU A 215 10.35 7.26 17.08
C LEU A 215 9.53 6.00 17.39
N LEU A 216 8.46 6.13 18.20
CA LEU A 216 7.54 5.03 18.47
C LEU A 216 6.81 4.59 17.20
N TYR A 217 6.24 5.54 16.43
CA TYR A 217 5.59 5.24 15.15
C TYR A 217 6.52 4.63 14.12
N SER A 218 7.73 5.16 13.96
CA SER A 218 8.71 4.58 13.05
C SER A 218 9.16 3.18 13.48
N SER A 219 9.39 2.95 14.78
CA SER A 219 9.79 1.65 15.33
C SER A 219 8.72 0.58 15.14
N ASN A 220 7.45 0.94 15.32
CA ASN A 220 6.34 0.02 15.12
C ASN A 220 6.08 -0.26 13.63
N ARG A 221 6.23 0.73 12.73
CA ARG A 221 6.23 0.49 11.28
C ARG A 221 7.38 -0.42 10.87
N LYS A 222 8.57 -0.22 11.42
CA LYS A 222 9.73 -1.10 11.20
C LYS A 222 9.42 -2.52 11.64
N ARG A 223 8.92 -2.71 12.87
CA ARG A 223 8.53 -4.03 13.39
C ARG A 223 7.51 -4.73 12.49
N ALA A 224 6.50 -3.99 12.01
CA ALA A 224 5.50 -4.53 11.10
C ALA A 224 6.09 -4.92 9.74
N LEU A 225 7.01 -4.12 9.19
CA LEU A 225 7.69 -4.45 7.95
C LEU A 225 8.65 -5.64 8.11
N ASP A 226 9.41 -5.70 9.20
CA ASP A 226 10.28 -6.83 9.55
C ASP A 226 9.46 -8.13 9.61
N TYR A 227 8.28 -8.07 10.24
CA TYR A 227 7.34 -9.20 10.26
C TYR A 227 6.89 -9.61 8.85
N VAL A 228 6.55 -8.66 7.96
CA VAL A 228 6.22 -8.99 6.56
C VAL A 228 7.39 -9.72 5.89
N LEU A 229 8.61 -9.21 6.02
CA LEU A 229 9.81 -9.80 5.42
C LEU A 229 10.10 -11.21 5.95
N GLU A 230 9.92 -11.43 7.25
CA GLU A 230 10.07 -12.74 7.88
C GLU A 230 9.02 -13.74 7.33
N GLN A 231 7.75 -13.34 7.27
CA GLN A 231 6.68 -14.19 6.74
C GLN A 231 6.91 -14.55 5.27
N LEU A 232 7.38 -13.59 4.46
CA LEU A 232 7.70 -13.82 3.05
C LEU A 232 8.89 -14.78 2.89
N SER A 233 9.87 -14.75 3.79
CA SER A 233 11.02 -15.66 3.80
C SER A 233 10.60 -17.09 4.14
N ILE A 234 9.67 -17.27 5.08
CA ILE A 234 9.12 -18.59 5.40
C ILE A 234 8.36 -19.17 4.19
N SER A 235 7.71 -18.32 3.39
CA SER A 235 6.95 -18.72 2.19
C SER A 235 7.78 -19.02 0.93
N GLU A 236 9.12 -18.92 1.00
CA GLU A 236 9.99 -19.12 -0.18
C GLU A 236 10.04 -20.57 -0.64
N GLY A 237 9.98 -21.55 0.27
CA GLY A 237 10.18 -22.96 -0.12
C GLY A 237 11.46 -23.10 -0.96
N ASN A 238 11.37 -23.76 -2.13
CA ASN A 238 12.46 -23.89 -3.10
C ASN A 238 12.47 -22.80 -4.19
N CYS A 239 11.61 -21.78 -4.09
CA CYS A 239 11.47 -20.72 -5.09
C CYS A 239 12.07 -19.41 -4.54
N SER A 240 12.83 -18.69 -5.37
CA SER A 240 13.36 -17.36 -5.01
C SER A 240 12.70 -16.29 -5.89
N PRO A 241 11.48 -15.84 -5.53
CA PRO A 241 10.76 -14.84 -6.30
C PRO A 241 11.41 -13.46 -6.16
N LEU A 242 11.31 -12.65 -7.23
CA LEU A 242 11.59 -11.22 -7.15
C LEU A 242 10.44 -10.53 -6.41
N ARG A 243 10.74 -9.98 -5.22
CA ARG A 243 9.73 -9.38 -4.34
C ARG A 243 9.57 -7.89 -4.59
N PHE A 244 8.34 -7.49 -4.84
CA PHE A 244 7.91 -6.09 -4.92
C PHE A 244 6.95 -5.81 -3.77
N ILE A 245 7.45 -5.10 -2.77
CA ILE A 245 6.69 -4.72 -1.58
C ILE A 245 6.33 -3.24 -1.72
N PHE A 246 5.05 -2.95 -1.88
CA PHE A 246 4.57 -1.59 -2.11
C PHE A 246 3.14 -1.42 -1.64
N GLY A 247 2.81 -0.23 -1.16
CA GLY A 247 1.52 0.07 -0.57
C GLY A 247 1.55 1.37 0.22
N ASP A 248 0.59 1.53 1.14
CA ASP A 248 0.61 2.61 2.11
C ASP A 248 1.53 2.24 3.29
N LEU A 249 2.82 2.52 3.09
CA LEU A 249 3.84 2.32 4.11
C LEU A 249 3.77 3.34 5.25
N ASN A 250 2.97 4.41 5.10
CA ASN A 250 2.83 5.47 6.10
C ASN A 250 4.15 6.06 6.61
N PHE A 251 5.23 5.99 5.82
CA PHE A 251 6.49 6.68 6.16
C PHE A 251 6.29 8.19 6.07
N ARG A 252 6.72 8.90 7.11
CA ARG A 252 6.63 10.35 7.21
C ARG A 252 8.02 10.96 7.11
N LEU A 253 8.09 12.15 6.52
CA LEU A 253 9.31 12.92 6.50
C LEU A 253 9.65 13.41 7.92
N ASP A 254 10.85 13.09 8.38
CA ASP A 254 11.43 13.67 9.59
C ASP A 254 11.84 15.13 9.29
N SER A 255 10.87 16.03 9.40
CA SER A 255 11.03 17.44 9.03
C SER A 255 12.12 18.15 9.84
N PRO A 256 12.26 17.95 11.17
CA PRO A 256 13.39 18.50 11.93
C PRO A 256 14.76 18.07 11.41
N SER A 257 14.98 16.77 11.16
CA SER A 257 16.25 16.28 10.62
C SER A 257 16.50 16.82 9.20
N PHE A 258 15.47 16.84 8.36
CA PHE A 258 15.56 17.39 7.01
C PHE A 258 15.94 18.88 7.00
N LEU A 259 15.28 19.69 7.84
CA LEU A 259 15.55 21.13 7.95
C LEU A 259 16.92 21.43 8.57
N ASN A 260 17.36 20.67 9.58
CA ASN A 260 18.68 20.83 10.18
C ASN A 260 19.82 20.49 9.21
N VAL A 261 19.64 19.47 8.35
CA VAL A 261 20.60 19.16 7.28
C VAL A 261 20.60 20.25 6.19
N SER A 262 19.42 20.77 5.83
CA SER A 262 19.25 21.82 4.81
C SER A 262 19.81 23.17 5.26
N MET A 263 19.64 23.53 6.55
CA MET A 263 20.20 24.76 7.11
C MET A 263 21.71 24.67 7.37
N CYS A 264 22.25 23.49 7.64
CA CYS A 264 23.70 23.29 7.78
C CYS A 264 24.44 23.19 6.42
N SER A 265 23.71 23.08 5.30
CA SER A 265 24.30 22.98 3.95
C SER A 265 24.24 24.29 3.14
N PHE A 266 23.74 25.39 3.71
CA PHE A 266 23.99 26.74 3.21
C PHE A 266 25.06 27.41 4.06
N PRO A 267 26.30 27.59 3.55
CA PRO A 267 27.16 28.62 4.13
C PRO A 267 26.45 29.95 3.92
N PHE A 268 26.00 30.56 5.01
CA PHE A 268 25.71 31.99 5.06
C PHE A 268 26.98 32.73 4.63
N PHE A 269 27.17 32.96 3.33
CA PHE A 269 27.95 34.09 2.87
C PHE A 269 27.12 35.34 3.14
N SER A 270 27.22 35.82 4.39
CA SER A 270 26.95 37.21 4.71
C SER A 270 28.01 38.03 3.96
N LEU A 271 27.68 38.55 2.79
CA LEU A 271 28.38 39.67 2.19
C LEU A 271 27.50 40.92 2.36
N PHE A 272 27.45 41.44 3.58
CA PHE A 272 27.08 42.83 3.82
C PHE A 272 28.38 43.63 3.97
N THR A 273 28.89 44.14 2.85
CA THR A 273 29.75 45.32 2.89
C THR A 273 28.91 46.53 2.52
N TRP A 274 28.72 47.39 3.52
CA TRP A 274 28.22 48.75 3.37
C TRP A 274 29.12 49.53 2.42
N LEU A 275 28.53 50.22 1.45
CA LEU A 275 29.10 51.38 0.79
C LEU A 275 28.24 52.59 1.19
N PRO A 276 28.76 53.57 1.92
CA PRO A 276 28.22 54.91 1.91
C PRO A 276 29.00 55.76 0.89
N LEU A 277 28.25 56.30 -0.09
CA LEU A 277 28.61 57.36 -1.06
C LEU A 277 29.91 57.19 -1.87
#